data_AF-A0A6I9PSJ0-F1
#
_entry.id   AF-A0A6I9PSJ0-F1
#
_cell.length_a   1.000
_cell.length_b   1.000
_cell.length_c   1.000
_cell.angle_alpha   90.00
_cell.angle_beta   90.00
_cell.angle_gamma   90.00
#
_symmetry.space_group_name_H-M   'P 1'
#
loop_
_entity.id
_entity.type
_entity.pdbx_description
1 polymer ?
#
loop_
_entity_poly.entity_id
_entity_poly.type
_entity_poly.pdbx_seq_one_letter_code
_entity_poly.pdbx_strand_id
1 'polypeptide(L)'
;SVVKLMRGILQCIMRQMDKVEKFKYSRSTSDSLHAKYNTNTCAPIVGDDEWGHLQVDATSLFLLFLAQMTASGLHIVYTQDEVDVVQNLMFYIETAYKVAVSVLPLSKP
;
A
#
# COMPACT_ATOMS: atom_id res chain seq x y z
N SER A 1 -7.82 1.22 -20.59
CA SER A 1 -8.96 0.72 -19.79
C SER A 1 -8.59 0.79 -18.33
N VAL A 2 -9.52 1.23 -17.47
CA VAL A 2 -9.32 1.42 -16.03
C VAL A 2 -8.99 0.12 -15.29
N VAL A 3 -9.54 -1.03 -15.73
CA VAL A 3 -9.22 -2.35 -15.14
C VAL A 3 -7.74 -2.67 -15.29
N LYS A 4 -7.15 -2.41 -16.48
CA LYS A 4 -5.71 -2.64 -16.71
C LYS A 4 -4.85 -1.73 -15.83
N LEU A 5 -5.29 -0.50 -15.56
CA LEU A 5 -4.58 0.44 -14.68
C LEU A 5 -4.58 -0.06 -13.24
N MET A 6 -5.76 -0.41 -12.70
CA MET A 6 -5.87 -0.93 -11.33
C MET A 6 -5.07 -2.21 -11.15
N ARG A 7 -5.08 -3.10 -12.16
CA ARG A 7 -4.21 -4.29 -12.17
C ARG A 7 -2.73 -3.93 -12.22
N GLY A 8 -2.32 -2.97 -13.02
CA GLY A 8 -0.93 -2.49 -13.04
C GLY A 8 -0.47 -2.00 -11.67
N ILE A 9 -1.31 -1.24 -10.96
CA ILE A 9 -1.03 -0.78 -9.60
C ILE A 9 -0.92 -1.97 -8.64
N LEU A 10 -1.87 -2.90 -8.67
CA LEU A 10 -1.83 -4.13 -7.85
C LEU A 10 -0.53 -4.90 -8.07
N GLN A 11 -0.11 -5.08 -9.32
CA GLN A 11 1.15 -5.75 -9.66
C GLN A 11 2.38 -5.01 -9.14
N CYS A 12 2.36 -3.68 -9.15
CA CYS A 12 3.42 -2.89 -8.54
C CYS A 12 3.48 -3.06 -7.02
N ILE A 13 2.33 -3.12 -6.34
CA ILE A 13 2.26 -3.36 -4.90
C ILE A 13 2.74 -4.78 -4.56
N MET A 14 2.34 -5.79 -5.35
CA MET A 14 2.76 -7.17 -5.16
C MET A 14 4.28 -7.34 -5.13
N ARG A 15 5.02 -6.54 -5.92
CA ARG A 15 6.50 -6.56 -5.94
C ARG A 15 7.16 -5.98 -4.69
N GLN A 16 6.40 -5.34 -3.80
CA GLN A 16 6.91 -4.78 -2.56
C GLN A 16 6.39 -5.50 -1.31
N MET A 17 5.74 -6.66 -1.48
CA MET A 17 5.13 -7.38 -0.36
C MET A 17 6.12 -7.79 0.72
N ASP A 18 7.38 -8.04 0.37
CA ASP A 18 8.43 -8.31 1.35
C ASP A 18 8.62 -7.15 2.34
N LYS A 19 8.42 -5.89 1.91
CA LYS A 19 8.46 -4.71 2.80
C LYS A 19 7.22 -4.68 3.69
N VAL A 20 6.03 -4.91 3.12
CA VAL A 20 4.76 -4.94 3.86
C VAL A 20 4.77 -6.02 4.95
N GLU A 21 5.30 -7.20 4.64
CA GLU A 21 5.47 -8.29 5.61
C GLU A 21 6.44 -7.91 6.73
N LYS A 22 7.60 -7.31 6.40
CA LYS A 22 8.56 -6.82 7.40
C LYS A 22 7.95 -5.74 8.31
N PHE A 23 7.17 -4.82 7.74
CA PHE A 23 6.52 -3.74 8.47
C PHE A 23 5.59 -4.23 9.59
N LYS A 24 4.93 -5.38 9.42
CA LYS A 24 4.08 -6.01 10.45
C LYS A 24 4.82 -6.17 11.78
N TYR A 25 6.12 -6.46 11.72
CA TYR A 25 6.96 -6.69 12.89
C TYR A 25 7.76 -5.45 13.28
N SER A 26 8.39 -4.78 12.30
CA SER A 26 9.31 -3.68 12.58
C SER A 26 8.59 -2.38 12.96
N ARG A 27 7.40 -2.14 12.38
CA ARG A 27 6.67 -0.86 12.47
C ARG A 27 7.50 0.37 12.08
N SER A 28 8.60 0.16 11.35
CA SER A 28 9.51 1.22 10.93
C SER A 28 9.03 1.84 9.63
N THR A 29 9.14 3.17 9.50
CA THR A 29 8.83 3.88 8.25
C THR A 29 9.74 3.44 7.09
N SER A 30 10.96 2.97 7.36
CA SER A 30 11.87 2.44 6.31
C SER A 30 11.36 1.17 5.64
N ASP A 31 10.58 0.35 6.37
CA ASP A 31 9.98 -0.88 5.85
C ASP A 31 8.58 -0.62 5.27
N SER A 32 8.18 0.64 5.17
CA SER A 32 6.89 1.04 4.60
C SER A 32 6.85 0.83 3.07
N LEU A 33 5.64 0.72 2.54
CA LEU A 33 5.41 0.62 1.10
C LEU A 33 5.82 1.93 0.41
N HIS A 34 6.58 1.85 -0.68
CA HIS A 34 6.89 3.04 -1.47
C HIS A 34 5.67 3.55 -2.24
N ALA A 35 5.64 4.86 -2.43
CA ALA A 35 4.57 5.53 -3.14
C ALA A 35 4.83 5.72 -4.64
N LYS A 36 6.08 5.57 -5.09
CA LYS A 36 6.50 5.94 -6.45
C LYS A 36 7.15 4.76 -7.16
N TYR A 37 6.60 4.45 -8.34
CA TYR A 37 6.95 3.26 -9.10
C TYR A 37 7.40 3.62 -10.51
N ASN A 38 8.32 2.82 -11.05
CA ASN A 38 8.60 2.84 -12.48
C ASN A 38 7.40 2.26 -13.22
N THR A 39 6.84 2.98 -14.18
CA THR A 39 5.65 2.52 -14.93
C THR A 39 5.91 1.28 -15.79
N ASN A 40 7.16 1.03 -16.18
CA ASN A 40 7.52 -0.13 -17.00
C ASN A 40 7.93 -1.34 -16.15
N THR A 41 8.65 -1.12 -15.06
CA THR A 41 9.25 -2.20 -14.25
C THR A 41 8.56 -2.45 -12.92
N CYS A 42 7.63 -1.57 -12.50
CA CYS A 42 7.03 -1.58 -11.17
C CYS A 42 8.03 -1.54 -10.00
N ALA A 43 9.31 -1.26 -10.26
CA ALA A 43 10.31 -1.12 -9.21
C ALA A 43 10.16 0.25 -8.51
N PRO A 44 10.55 0.37 -7.23
CA PRO A 44 10.78 1.67 -6.62
C PRO A 44 11.75 2.51 -7.48
N ILE A 45 11.48 3.79 -7.66
CA ILE A 45 12.34 4.70 -8.47
C ILE A 45 13.09 5.73 -7.64
N VAL A 46 12.98 5.64 -6.33
CA VAL A 46 13.66 6.49 -5.36
C VAL A 46 14.19 5.57 -4.27
N GLY A 47 15.36 5.90 -3.73
CA GLY A 47 15.88 5.22 -2.54
C GLY A 47 14.98 5.48 -1.35
N ASP A 48 15.06 4.60 -0.34
CA ASP A 48 14.21 4.71 0.85
C ASP A 48 14.32 6.12 1.46
N ASP A 49 15.50 6.70 1.60
CA ASP A 49 15.67 8.00 2.27
C ASP A 49 15.37 9.24 1.38
N GLU A 50 14.96 9.03 0.13
CA GLU A 50 14.82 10.12 -0.86
C GLU A 50 13.39 10.65 -1.01
N TRP A 51 12.39 9.94 -0.49
CA TRP A 51 10.99 10.33 -0.60
C TRP A 51 10.20 9.89 0.64
N GLY A 52 9.27 10.73 1.10
CA GLY A 52 8.47 10.48 2.30
C GLY A 52 7.85 9.08 2.30
N HIS A 53 8.19 8.32 3.33
CA HIS A 53 7.69 6.98 3.62
C HIS A 53 6.27 7.02 4.19
N LEU A 54 5.58 5.88 4.14
CA LEU A 54 4.28 5.68 4.80
C LEU A 54 3.14 6.53 4.21
N GLN A 55 2.94 6.47 2.89
CA GLN A 55 1.76 7.07 2.24
C GLN A 55 0.50 6.23 2.45
N VAL A 56 -0.04 6.31 3.67
CA VAL A 56 -1.28 5.61 4.08
C VAL A 56 -2.45 6.06 3.23
N ASP A 57 -2.49 7.33 2.84
CA ASP A 57 -3.51 7.95 1.99
C ASP A 57 -3.58 7.32 0.60
N ALA A 58 -2.44 7.19 -0.09
CA ALA A 58 -2.38 6.58 -1.43
C ALA A 58 -2.84 5.11 -1.40
N THR A 59 -2.39 4.37 -0.37
CA THR A 59 -2.79 2.96 -0.19
C THR A 59 -4.29 2.85 0.14
N SER A 60 -4.81 3.74 1.00
CA SER A 60 -6.22 3.77 1.37
C SER A 60 -7.12 4.11 0.18
N LEU A 61 -6.73 5.08 -0.64
CA LEU A 61 -7.45 5.44 -1.87
C LEU A 61 -7.47 4.28 -2.86
N PHE A 62 -6.34 3.58 -3.04
CA PHE A 62 -6.30 2.40 -3.90
C PHE A 62 -7.31 1.33 -3.43
N LEU A 63 -7.34 1.00 -2.14
CA LEU A 63 -8.29 0.01 -1.60
C LEU A 63 -9.75 0.46 -1.72
N LEU A 64 -10.03 1.75 -1.49
CA LEU A 64 -11.37 2.31 -1.66
C LEU A 64 -11.85 2.15 -3.11
N PHE A 65 -11.04 2.54 -4.09
CA PHE A 65 -11.40 2.40 -5.50
C PHE A 65 -11.48 0.93 -5.92
N LEU A 66 -10.59 0.07 -5.43
CA LEU A 66 -10.64 -1.37 -5.67
C LEU A 66 -11.98 -1.96 -5.21
N ALA A 67 -12.43 -1.58 -4.02
CA ALA A 67 -13.72 -2.01 -3.47
C ALA A 67 -14.90 -1.49 -4.30
N GLN A 68 -14.92 -0.19 -4.63
CA GLN A 68 -15.97 0.43 -5.44
C GLN A 68 -16.08 -0.21 -6.82
N MET A 69 -14.95 -0.43 -7.48
CA MET A 69 -14.92 -1.03 -8.81
C MET A 69 -15.36 -2.50 -8.78
N THR A 70 -14.94 -3.26 -7.79
CA THR A 70 -15.39 -4.65 -7.60
C THR A 70 -16.90 -4.70 -7.33
N ALA A 71 -17.42 -3.81 -6.49
CA ALA A 71 -18.86 -3.69 -6.21
C ALA A 71 -19.68 -3.30 -7.45
N SER A 72 -19.08 -2.55 -8.39
CA SER A 72 -19.70 -2.24 -9.69
C SER A 72 -19.66 -3.39 -10.71
N GLY A 73 -19.11 -4.56 -10.35
CA GLY A 73 -19.02 -5.75 -11.20
C GLY A 73 -17.74 -5.83 -12.04
N LEU A 74 -16.75 -4.97 -11.80
CA LEU A 74 -15.46 -5.06 -12.49
C LEU A 74 -14.57 -6.11 -11.82
N HIS A 75 -14.17 -7.12 -12.59
CA HIS A 75 -13.23 -8.13 -12.12
C HIS A 75 -11.80 -7.56 -12.15
N ILE A 76 -11.19 -7.34 -10.99
CA ILE A 76 -9.83 -6.77 -10.83
C ILE A 76 -8.87 -7.74 -10.12
N VAL A 77 -9.31 -8.46 -9.10
CA VAL A 77 -8.52 -9.43 -8.32
C VAL A 77 -8.82 -10.84 -8.82
N TYR A 78 -7.80 -11.57 -9.27
CA TYR A 78 -7.93 -12.81 -10.06
C TYR A 78 -7.43 -14.05 -9.33
N THR A 79 -6.46 -13.91 -8.45
CA THR A 79 -5.79 -15.04 -7.79
C THR A 79 -5.85 -14.93 -6.28
N GLN A 80 -5.61 -16.05 -5.58
CA GLN A 80 -5.52 -16.04 -4.12
C GLN A 80 -4.36 -15.15 -3.63
N ASP A 81 -3.21 -15.18 -4.31
CA ASP A 81 -2.09 -14.30 -3.97
C ASP A 81 -2.47 -12.81 -4.05
N GLU A 82 -3.28 -12.43 -5.05
CA GLU A 82 -3.80 -11.06 -5.18
C GLU A 82 -4.78 -10.72 -4.04
N VAL A 83 -5.56 -11.69 -3.54
CA VAL A 83 -6.42 -11.52 -2.35
C VAL A 83 -5.58 -11.32 -1.09
N ASP A 84 -4.53 -12.12 -0.90
CA ASP A 84 -3.66 -12.07 0.28
C ASP A 84 -2.91 -10.73 0.36
N VAL A 85 -2.50 -10.19 -0.79
CA VAL A 85 -1.94 -8.83 -0.89
C VAL A 85 -2.94 -7.78 -0.40
N VAL A 86 -4.19 -7.82 -0.86
CA VAL A 86 -5.23 -6.87 -0.43
C VAL A 86 -5.47 -6.96 1.08
N GLN A 87 -5.50 -8.17 1.64
CA GLN A 87 -5.61 -8.38 3.09
C GLN A 87 -4.43 -7.78 3.83
N ASN A 88 -3.21 -8.04 3.37
CA ASN A 88 -2.00 -7.48 3.95
C ASN A 88 -1.98 -5.94 3.92
N LEU A 89 -2.51 -5.31 2.87
CA LEU A 89 -2.66 -3.86 2.81
C LEU A 89 -3.66 -3.32 3.84
N MET A 90 -4.75 -4.05 4.10
CA MET A 90 -5.70 -3.68 5.18
C MET A 90 -5.02 -3.69 6.55
N PHE A 91 -4.25 -4.76 6.87
CA PHE A 91 -3.47 -4.83 8.11
C PHE A 91 -2.39 -3.74 8.19
N TYR A 92 -1.76 -3.45 7.06
CA TYR A 92 -0.75 -2.40 6.95
C TYR A 92 -1.33 -1.03 7.29
N ILE A 93 -2.49 -0.66 6.74
CA ILE A 93 -3.17 0.61 7.04
C ILE A 93 -3.56 0.68 8.52
N GLU A 94 -4.13 -0.40 9.08
CA GLU A 94 -4.49 -0.46 10.49
C GLU A 94 -3.28 -0.21 11.41
N THR A 95 -2.15 -0.84 11.09
CA THR A 95 -0.91 -0.71 11.85
C THR A 95 -0.28 0.67 11.67
N ALA A 96 -0.23 1.17 10.43
CA ALA A 96 0.28 2.49 10.10
C ALA A 96 -0.50 3.61 10.79
N TYR A 97 -1.83 3.49 10.89
CA TYR A 97 -2.65 4.45 11.62
C TYR A 97 -2.30 4.49 13.12
N LYS A 98 -2.10 3.32 13.75
CA LYS A 98 -1.65 3.24 15.16
C LYS A 98 -0.25 3.84 15.37
N VAL A 99 0.65 3.67 14.40
CA VAL A 99 1.97 4.31 14.42
C VAL A 99 1.83 5.83 14.28
N ALA A 100 1.11 6.33 13.28
CA ALA A 100 0.92 7.76 13.07
C ALA A 100 0.32 8.47 14.31
N VAL A 101 -0.65 7.84 14.97
CA VAL A 101 -1.24 8.36 16.22
C VAL A 101 -0.24 8.38 17.38
N SER A 102 0.69 7.42 17.46
CA SER A 102 1.73 7.40 18.50
C SER A 102 2.92 8.33 18.22
N VAL A 103 3.12 8.76 16.97
CA VAL A 103 4.12 9.78 16.60
C VAL A 103 3.57 11.22 16.69
N LEU A 104 2.25 11.41 16.71
CA LEU A 104 1.64 12.69 17.07
C LEU A 104 1.95 12.98 18.55
N PRO A 105 2.83 13.96 18.88
CA PRO A 105 3.12 14.24 20.27
C PRO A 105 1.83 14.67 20.95
N LEU A 106 1.69 14.27 22.22
CA LEU A 106 0.78 14.90 23.17
C LEU A 106 0.95 16.42 23.06
N SER A 107 0.12 17.07 22.25
CA SER A 107 -0.11 18.50 22.34
C SER A 107 -0.81 18.69 23.68
N LYS A 108 0.01 18.86 24.72
CA LYS A 108 -0.43 19.24 26.06
C LYS A 108 -1.35 20.46 25.94
N PRO A 109 -2.53 20.47 26.58
CA PRO A 109 -3.04 21.72 27.12
C PRO A 109 -2.14 22.22 28.25
#